data_AF-A0A2K3KQK6-F1
#
_entry.id   AF-A0A2K3KQK6-F1
#
_cell.length_a   1.000
_cell.length_b   1.000
_cell.length_c   1.000
_cell.angle_alpha   90.00
_cell.angle_beta   90.00
_cell.angle_gamma   90.00
#
_symmetry.space_group_name_H-M   'P 1'
#
loop_
_entity.id
_entity.type
_entity.pdbx_description
1 polymer ?
#
loop_
_entity_poly.entity_id
_entity_poly.type
_entity_poly.pdbx_seq_one_letter_code
_entity_poly.pdbx_strand_id
1 'polypeptide(L)' 'TLDGPYAGMLKPCMTIPFTLSGPCIGKICKLYFDKIGSDGWMPETVTAYNVDDNSPITFTFNYFIPEAQFSGFDYCHSS' A
#
# COMPACT_ATOMS: atom_id res chain seq x y z
N THR A 1 -2.71 -8.32 -8.73
CA THR A 1 -1.50 -8.19 -7.88
C THR A 1 -0.75 -6.95 -8.30
N LEU A 2 -0.06 -6.27 -7.38
CA LEU A 2 0.83 -5.15 -7.74
C LEU A 2 1.95 -5.63 -8.69
N ASP A 3 2.27 -6.92 -8.66
CA ASP A 3 3.18 -7.63 -9.56
C ASP A 3 2.59 -7.99 -10.94
N GLY A 4 1.56 -7.29 -11.41
CA GLY A 4 1.05 -7.41 -12.78
C GLY A 4 1.99 -6.76 -13.82
N PRO A 5 1.52 -5.90 -14.74
CA PRO A 5 2.37 -5.21 -15.73
C PRO A 5 3.48 -4.31 -15.14
N TYR A 6 3.59 -4.24 -13.81
CA TYR A 6 4.58 -3.51 -13.04
C TYR A 6 5.72 -4.39 -12.49
N ALA A 7 5.79 -5.67 -12.86
CA ALA A 7 6.90 -6.55 -12.51
C ALA A 7 8.25 -5.91 -12.89
N GLY A 8 9.07 -5.59 -11.89
CA GLY A 8 10.36 -4.88 -12.04
C GLY A 8 10.32 -3.35 -11.84
N MET A 9 9.17 -2.76 -11.51
CA MET A 9 9.03 -1.30 -11.27
C MET A 9 9.27 -0.88 -9.81
N LEU A 10 9.18 -1.80 -8.85
CA LEU A 10 9.46 -1.56 -7.42
C LEU A 10 10.97 -1.40 -7.18
N LYS A 11 11.54 -0.36 -7.77
CA LYS A 11 12.95 0.00 -7.62
C LYS A 11 13.14 0.89 -6.39
N PRO A 12 14.34 0.90 -5.78
CA PRO A 12 14.65 1.83 -4.71
C PRO A 12 14.41 3.29 -5.12
N CYS A 13 14.00 4.11 -4.16
CA CYS A 13 13.81 5.56 -4.30
C CYS A 13 12.82 5.98 -5.41
N MET A 14 11.84 5.13 -5.73
CA MET A 14 10.80 5.45 -6.70
C MET A 14 9.42 5.55 -6.06
N THR A 15 8.63 6.51 -6.56
CA THR A 15 7.20 6.62 -6.25
C THR A 15 6.41 6.06 -7.42
N ILE A 16 5.56 5.05 -7.15
CA ILE A 16 4.75 4.40 -8.18
C ILE A 16 3.28 4.70 -7.90
N PRO A 17 2.59 5.45 -8.78
CA PRO A 17 1.15 5.61 -8.66
C PRO A 17 0.44 4.32 -9.10
N PHE A 18 -0.59 3.94 -8.35
CA PHE A 18 -1.49 2.86 -8.72
C PHE A 18 -2.93 3.28 -8.45
N THR A 19 -3.87 2.71 -9.21
CA THR A 19 -5.29 2.98 -9.06
C THR A 19 -6.01 1.66 -8.82
N LEU A 20 -6.84 1.61 -7.79
CA LEU A 20 -7.70 0.48 -7.47
C LEU A 20 -9.15 0.90 -7.72
N SER A 21 -9.89 0.06 -8.42
CA SER A 21 -11.32 0.27 -8.65
C SER A 21 -12.11 -0.80 -7.90
N GLY A 22 -13.11 -0.37 -7.13
CA GLY A 22 -14.00 -1.25 -6.38
C GLY A 22 -15.41 -0.64 -6.34
N PRO A 23 -16.45 -1.46 -6.16
CA PRO A 23 -17.84 -1.01 -6.30
C PRO A 23 -18.25 0.07 -5.28
N CYS A 24 -17.63 0.11 -4.09
CA CYS A 24 -17.80 1.17 -3.09
C CYS A 24 -16.54 1.22 -2.22
N ILE A 25 -15.57 2.09 -2.55
CA ILE A 25 -14.42 2.33 -1.66
C ILE A 25 -14.83 3.48 -0.74
N GLY A 26 -15.05 3.17 0.54
CA GLY A 26 -15.32 4.19 1.57
C GLY A 26 -14.05 4.95 1.99
N LYS A 27 -14.10 5.64 3.14
CA LYS A 27 -12.92 6.27 3.72
C LYS A 27 -11.81 5.24 3.92
N ILE A 28 -10.63 5.51 3.38
CA ILE A 28 -9.48 4.61 3.50
C ILE A 28 -8.90 4.77 4.90
N CYS A 29 -8.89 3.71 5.69
CA CYS A 29 -8.31 3.68 7.03
C CYS A 29 -7.55 2.39 7.36
N LYS A 30 -7.49 1.42 6.44
CA LYS A 30 -6.62 0.23 6.59
C LYS A 30 -5.84 0.00 5.30
N LEU A 31 -4.61 -0.46 5.44
CA LEU A 31 -3.79 -0.89 4.30
C LEU A 31 -2.87 -2.02 4.75
N TYR A 32 -2.83 -3.08 3.97
CA TYR A 32 -1.99 -4.25 4.20
C TYR A 32 -1.28 -4.65 2.91
N PHE A 33 -0.01 -5.03 3.03
CA PHE A 33 0.72 -5.73 2.00
C PHE A 33 0.68 -7.23 2.27
N ASP A 34 0.48 -7.99 1.20
CA ASP A 34 0.74 -9.42 1.13
C ASP A 34 1.82 -9.61 0.07
N LYS A 35 3.06 -9.86 0.52
CA LYS A 35 4.22 -9.97 -0.36
C LYS A 35 4.43 -11.43 -0.77
N ILE A 36 4.53 -11.64 -2.08
CA ILE A 36 4.89 -12.92 -2.68
C ILE A 36 6.31 -12.81 -3.23
N GLY A 37 7.17 -13.78 -2.91
CA GLY A 37 8.56 -13.83 -3.38
C GLY A 37 9.57 -13.28 -2.37
N SER A 38 10.85 -13.60 -2.59
CA SER A 38 11.93 -13.42 -1.61
C SER A 38 12.59 -12.04 -1.62
N ASP A 39 12.18 -11.14 -2.50
CA ASP A 39 12.84 -9.85 -2.66
C ASP A 39 12.67 -8.97 -1.40
N GLY A 40 13.76 -8.33 -0.99
CA GLY A 40 13.85 -7.47 0.19
C GLY A 40 13.19 -6.11 -0.06
N TRP A 41 11.86 -6.10 -0.16
CA TRP A 41 11.11 -4.88 -0.42
C TRP A 41 10.76 -4.14 0.87
N MET A 42 11.16 -2.86 0.93
CA MET A 42 10.90 -1.93 2.04
C MET A 42 10.31 -0.63 1.46
N PRO A 43 8.98 -0.45 1.50
CA PRO A 43 8.38 0.83 1.17
C PRO A 43 8.63 1.84 2.30
N GLU A 44 8.85 3.10 1.94
CA GLU A 44 8.95 4.20 2.91
C GLU A 44 7.54 4.57 3.39
N THR A 45 6.69 4.98 2.44
CA THR A 45 5.31 5.38 2.71
C THR A 45 4.36 4.96 1.59
N VAL A 46 3.07 4.88 1.92
CA VAL A 46 1.97 4.82 0.96
C VAL A 46 1.00 5.94 1.27
N THR A 47 0.75 6.80 0.29
CA THR A 47 -0.31 7.81 0.39
C THR A 47 -1.49 7.36 -0.45
N ALA A 48 -2.63 7.17 0.19
CA ALA A 48 -3.86 6.73 -0.45
C ALA A 48 -4.85 7.89 -0.55
N TYR A 49 -5.49 8.00 -1.71
CA TYR A 49 -6.50 8.99 -2.03
C TYR A 49 -7.78 8.24 -2.41
N ASN A 50 -8.92 8.69 -1.91
CA ASN A 50 -10.22 8.29 -2.43
C ASN A 50 -10.72 9.43 -3.33
N VAL A 51 -11.23 9.10 -4.51
CA VAL A 51 -11.77 10.10 -5.45
C VAL A 51 -12.90 10.93 -4.81
N ASP A 52 -13.65 10.32 -3.90
CA ASP A 52 -14.79 10.94 -3.23
C ASP A 52 -14.41 11.64 -1.89
N ASP A 53 -13.18 11.44 -1.39
CA ASP A 53 -12.68 12.05 -0.15
C ASP A 53 -11.35 12.77 -0.39
N ASN A 54 -11.38 14.11 -0.32
CA ASN A 54 -10.20 14.98 -0.48
C ASN A 54 -9.18 14.86 0.66
N SER A 55 -9.37 13.94 1.61
CA SER A 55 -8.48 13.72 2.74
C SER A 55 -7.53 12.54 2.48
N PRO A 56 -6.30 12.76 1.98
CA PRO A 56 -5.34 11.68 1.85
C PRO A 56 -4.95 11.13 3.22
N ILE A 57 -4.64 9.83 3.23
CA ILE A 57 -4.08 9.15 4.39
C ILE A 57 -2.71 8.58 4.03
N THR A 58 -1.74 8.78 4.92
CA THR A 58 -0.37 8.29 4.74
C THR A 58 -0.09 7.16 5.72
N PHE A 59 0.39 6.03 5.19
CA PHE A 59 0.86 4.88 5.94
C PHE A 59 2.39 4.82 5.87
N THR A 60 3.07 4.85 7.02
CA THR A 60 4.54 4.83 7.08
C THR A 60 5.01 3.42 7.43
N PHE A 61 5.69 2.76 6.49
CA PHE A 61 6.20 1.40 6.68
C PHE A 61 7.63 1.45 7.22
N ASN A 62 8.61 1.93 6.44
CA ASN A 62 10.02 2.01 6.87
C ASN A 62 10.58 0.69 7.45
N TYR A 63 10.02 -0.46 7.03
CA TYR A 63 10.48 -1.80 7.39
C TYR A 63 10.30 -2.76 6.21
N PHE A 64 11.08 -3.83 6.18
CA PHE A 64 10.97 -4.88 5.17
C PHE A 64 9.66 -5.66 5.35
N ILE A 65 8.85 -5.73 4.29
CA ILE A 65 7.59 -6.48 4.34
C ILE A 65 7.91 -7.98 4.41
N PRO A 66 7.37 -8.73 5.39
CA PRO A 66 7.57 -10.18 5.47
C PRO A 66 6.85 -10.89 4.30
N GLU A 67 7.37 -12.04 3.89
CA GLU A 67 6.72 -12.90 2.90
C GLU A 67 5.56 -13.68 3.55
N ALA A 68 4.48 -13.89 2.79
CA ALA A 68 3.32 -14.72 3.18
C ALA A 68 2.63 -14.31 4.49
N GLN A 69 2.71 -13.04 4.86
CA GLN A 69 2.04 -12.46 6.03
C GLN A 69 1.47 -11.08 5.68
N PHE A 70 0.21 -10.85 6.05
CA PHE A 70 -0.38 -9.51 5.98
C PHE A 70 0.37 -8.55 6.91
N SER A 71 0.99 -7.53 6.34
CA SER A 71 1.75 -6.52 7.07
C SER A 71 1.22 -5.13 6.76
N GLY A 72 0.85 -4.37 7.78
CA GLY A 72 0.26 -3.05 7.57
C GLY A 72 -0.39 -2.46 8.80
N PHE A 73 -1.39 -1.61 8.56
CA PHE A 73 -1.97 -0.73 9.56
C PHE A 73 -3.49 -0.72 9.51
N ASP A 74 -4.09 -0.56 10.69
CA ASP A 74 -5.52 -0.31 10.89
C ASP A 74 -5.70 0.96 11.71
N TYR A 75 -6.08 2.03 11.03
CA TYR A 75 -6.38 3.34 11.61
C TYR A 75 -7.89 3.62 11.69
N CYS A 76 -8.75 2.63 11.45
CA CYS A 76 -10.19 2.86 11.51
C CYS A 76 -10.68 3.11 12.94
N HIS A 77 -9.88 2.73 13.94
CA HIS A 77 -10.20 2.86 15.36
C HIS A 77 -9.20 3.70 16.15
N SER A 78 -8.21 4.32 15.48
CA SER A 78 -7.36 5.31 16.13
C SER A 78 -8.19 6.56 16.38
N SER A 79 -8.62 6.69 17.64
CA SER A 79 -9.38 7.79 18.23
C SER A 79 -8.62 9.11 18.21
#